data_AF-A0A641RJ45-F1
#
_entry.id   AF-A0A641RJ45-F1
#
_cell.length_a   1.000
_cell.length_b   1.000
_cell.length_c   1.000
_cell.angle_alpha   90.00
_cell.angle_beta   90.00
_cell.angle_gamma   90.00
#
_symmetry.space_group_name_H-M   'P 1'
#
loop_
_entity.id
_entity.type
_entity.pdbx_description
1 polymer ?
#
loop_
_entity_poly.entity_id
_entity_poly.type
_entity_poly.pdbx_seq_one_letter_code
_entity_poly.pdbx_strand_id
1 'polypeptide(L)'
;IMGKSRFKMASTRTNAAIPVQEAAISEKGIELSEEEATFDDGNRKAATHSTQVPEDKLEETFTSMTPEEMEYGEDEPEDDASDAPRASGSSFDEIDDAVRTAKNPEATRTEREKAAKVFADMEGTELYDKMMEGSSEIAVRIKGLIEIRLKKPKKEFVVPDNIEEFDIRNYV
;
A
#
# COMPACT_ATOMS: atom_id res chain seq x y z
N ILE A 1 -1.53 -47.92 34.36
CA ILE A 1 -1.18 -46.79 35.25
C ILE A 1 -1.95 -45.57 34.75
N MET A 2 -2.98 -45.11 35.48
CA MET A 2 -3.75 -43.92 35.12
C MET A 2 -3.27 -42.74 35.96
N GLY A 3 -2.78 -41.69 35.30
CA GLY A 3 -2.28 -40.47 35.96
C GLY A 3 -3.43 -39.59 36.45
N LYS A 4 -3.45 -39.28 37.75
CA LYS A 4 -4.41 -38.31 38.32
C LYS A 4 -3.88 -36.89 38.10
N SER A 5 -4.55 -36.12 37.25
CA SER A 5 -4.23 -34.69 37.01
C SER A 5 -4.41 -33.86 38.28
N ARG A 6 -3.46 -32.95 38.55
CA ARG A 6 -3.51 -31.99 39.67
C ARG A 6 -3.94 -30.58 39.25
N PHE A 7 -4.41 -30.40 38.02
CA PHE A 7 -4.93 -29.11 37.58
C PHE A 7 -6.20 -28.75 38.34
N LYS A 8 -6.14 -27.67 39.13
CA LYS A 8 -7.32 -27.02 39.70
C LYS A 8 -7.73 -25.89 38.77
N MET A 9 -8.91 -26.01 38.17
CA MET A 9 -9.53 -24.93 37.40
C MET A 9 -10.32 -24.06 38.38
N ALA A 10 -10.08 -22.74 38.38
CA ALA A 10 -10.90 -21.82 39.17
C ALA A 10 -12.28 -21.72 38.54
N SER A 11 -13.34 -21.92 39.34
CA SER A 11 -14.72 -21.79 38.89
C SER A 11 -15.01 -20.33 38.55
N THR A 12 -15.27 -20.02 37.28
CA THR A 12 -15.74 -18.72 36.85
C THR A 12 -17.19 -18.55 37.30
N ARG A 13 -17.37 -17.88 38.44
CA ARG A 13 -18.68 -17.40 38.89
C ARG A 13 -19.17 -16.37 37.88
N THR A 14 -20.16 -16.74 37.08
CA THR A 14 -20.93 -15.84 36.23
C THR A 14 -21.75 -14.91 37.13
N ASN A 15 -21.30 -13.66 37.32
CA ASN A 15 -22.20 -12.58 37.67
C ASN A 15 -22.88 -12.16 36.36
N ALA A 16 -24.20 -12.35 36.28
CA ALA A 16 -25.01 -11.76 35.23
C ALA A 16 -24.95 -10.24 35.35
N ALA A 17 -24.02 -9.60 34.64
CA ALA A 17 -24.10 -8.18 34.35
C ALA A 17 -25.15 -8.02 33.27
N ILE A 18 -26.34 -7.57 33.66
CA ILE A 18 -27.33 -7.02 32.76
C ILE A 18 -26.61 -5.89 32.00
N PRO A 19 -26.46 -5.94 30.66
CA PRO A 19 -26.06 -4.75 29.93
C PRO A 19 -27.24 -3.80 30.04
N VAL A 20 -27.11 -2.79 30.90
CA VAL A 20 -27.95 -1.60 30.80
C VAL A 20 -27.75 -1.11 29.38
N GLN A 21 -28.80 -1.13 28.57
CA GLN A 21 -28.79 -0.41 27.31
C GLN A 21 -28.65 1.07 27.70
N GLU A 22 -27.48 1.65 27.44
CA GLU A 22 -27.25 3.09 27.47
C GLU A 22 -28.00 3.73 26.31
N ALA A 23 -29.33 3.74 26.43
CA ALA A 23 -30.17 4.65 25.70
C ALA A 23 -29.94 6.05 26.29
N ALA A 24 -29.31 6.91 25.48
CA ALA A 24 -29.21 8.36 25.66
C ALA A 24 -28.60 8.84 27.00
N ILE A 25 -27.27 8.73 27.13
CA ILE A 25 -26.55 9.75 27.88
C ILE A 25 -26.62 11.06 27.07
N SER A 26 -27.33 12.04 27.61
CA SER A 26 -27.24 13.43 27.16
C SER A 26 -25.84 13.95 27.51
N GLU A 27 -24.84 13.56 26.73
CA GLU A 27 -23.60 14.31 26.65
C GLU A 27 -23.99 15.70 26.14
N LYS A 28 -23.69 16.72 26.94
CA LYS A 28 -23.92 18.10 26.54
C LYS A 28 -23.11 18.32 25.28
N GLY A 29 -23.79 18.33 24.14
CA GLY A 29 -23.18 18.48 22.83
C GLY A 29 -22.20 19.64 22.87
N ILE A 30 -21.01 19.39 22.38
CA ILE A 30 -20.16 20.45 21.83
C ILE A 30 -21.07 21.30 20.92
N GLU A 31 -21.33 22.54 21.34
CA GLU A 31 -21.98 23.54 20.50
C GLU A 31 -21.00 23.86 19.37
N LEU A 32 -21.01 23.02 18.33
CA LEU A 32 -20.40 23.35 17.06
C LEU A 32 -21.29 24.43 16.45
N SER A 33 -20.84 25.69 16.53
CA SER A 33 -21.50 26.78 15.84
C SER A 33 -21.45 26.52 14.33
N GLU A 34 -22.56 26.84 13.66
CA GLU A 34 -22.76 26.75 12.21
C GLU A 34 -21.64 27.42 11.37
N GLU A 35 -20.85 28.31 11.97
CA GLU A 35 -19.70 28.98 11.36
C GLU A 35 -18.42 28.14 11.21
N GLU A 36 -18.28 26.97 11.88
CA GLU A 36 -17.06 26.14 11.81
C GLU A 36 -17.23 24.85 10.97
N ALA A 37 -18.43 24.63 10.40
CA ALA A 37 -18.62 23.62 9.37
C ALA A 37 -18.22 24.18 7.99
N THR A 38 -17.11 23.71 7.43
CA THR A 38 -16.64 24.03 6.05
C THR A 38 -17.60 23.59 4.94
N PHE A 39 -18.76 23.01 5.27
CA PHE A 39 -19.81 22.73 4.31
C PHE A 39 -20.75 23.93 4.23
N ASP A 40 -20.68 24.65 3.12
CA ASP A 40 -21.64 25.69 2.73
C ASP A 40 -23.04 25.05 2.59
N ASP A 41 -23.83 25.02 3.66
CA ASP A 41 -25.28 24.87 3.57
C ASP A 41 -25.85 26.21 3.08
N GLY A 42 -25.58 26.47 1.81
CA GLY A 42 -26.20 27.55 1.08
C GLY A 42 -27.70 27.34 1.11
N ASN A 43 -28.36 28.01 2.07
CA ASN A 43 -29.80 28.16 2.19
C ASN A 43 -30.39 28.61 0.84
N ARG A 44 -30.70 27.62 0.01
CA ARG A 44 -31.53 27.73 -1.16
C ARG A 44 -32.80 27.00 -0.79
N LYS A 45 -33.92 27.70 -0.99
CA LYS A 45 -35.24 27.10 -1.20
C LYS A 45 -35.16 26.14 -2.40
N ALA A 46 -34.50 25.01 -2.24
CA ALA A 46 -34.61 23.89 -3.13
C ALA A 46 -35.98 23.29 -2.85
N ALA A 47 -36.83 23.20 -3.86
CA ALA A 47 -37.98 22.32 -3.79
C ALA A 47 -37.44 20.96 -3.29
N THR A 48 -37.97 20.49 -2.16
CA THR A 48 -37.64 19.17 -1.62
C THR A 48 -38.16 18.14 -2.62
N HIS A 49 -37.40 17.87 -3.67
CA HIS A 49 -37.49 16.62 -4.38
C HIS A 49 -36.96 15.60 -3.39
N SER A 50 -37.88 15.03 -2.60
CA SER A 50 -37.53 13.94 -1.71
C SER A 50 -36.86 12.88 -2.55
N THR A 51 -35.58 12.64 -2.31
CA THR A 51 -34.84 11.49 -2.85
C THR A 51 -35.37 10.18 -2.24
N GLN A 52 -36.33 10.26 -1.32
CA GLN A 52 -37.02 9.11 -0.75
C GLN A 52 -37.80 8.40 -1.85
N VAL A 53 -37.41 7.15 -2.06
CA VAL A 53 -38.09 6.23 -2.97
C VAL A 53 -39.58 6.16 -2.56
N PRO A 54 -40.51 6.38 -3.50
CA PRO A 54 -41.94 6.22 -3.23
C PRO A 54 -42.24 4.84 -2.64
N GLU A 55 -43.17 4.75 -1.69
CA GLU A 55 -43.50 3.47 -1.01
C GLU A 55 -43.82 2.35 -2.01
N ASP A 56 -44.53 2.69 -3.09
CA ASP A 56 -44.92 1.77 -4.16
C ASP A 56 -43.74 1.20 -4.98
N LYS A 57 -42.54 1.79 -4.85
CA LYS A 57 -41.31 1.40 -5.55
C LYS A 57 -40.24 0.84 -4.60
N LEU A 58 -40.51 0.77 -3.30
CA LEU A 58 -39.56 0.25 -2.33
C LEU A 58 -39.23 -1.21 -2.65
N GLU A 59 -40.24 -2.02 -2.95
CA GLU A 59 -40.06 -3.45 -3.21
C GLU A 59 -39.16 -3.72 -4.42
N GLU A 60 -39.25 -2.88 -5.46
CA GLU A 60 -38.36 -2.94 -6.63
C GLU A 60 -36.92 -2.53 -6.26
N THR A 61 -36.71 -1.49 -5.43
CA THR A 61 -35.37 -1.06 -5.01
C THR A 61 -34.66 -2.03 -4.06
N PHE A 62 -35.41 -2.81 -3.30
CA PHE A 62 -34.85 -3.87 -2.43
C PHE A 62 -34.74 -5.21 -3.13
N THR A 63 -35.22 -5.33 -4.37
CA THR A 63 -34.96 -6.49 -5.20
C THR A 63 -33.52 -6.38 -5.69
N SER A 64 -32.61 -7.11 -5.05
CA SER A 64 -31.20 -7.14 -5.44
C SER A 64 -31.09 -7.66 -6.88
N MET A 65 -30.66 -6.81 -7.81
CA MET A 65 -30.28 -7.28 -9.15
C MET A 65 -29.15 -8.29 -9.01
N THR A 66 -29.32 -9.42 -9.66
CA THR A 66 -28.24 -10.39 -9.75
C THR A 66 -27.15 -9.84 -10.69
N PRO A 67 -25.87 -10.17 -10.46
CA PRO A 67 -24.80 -9.74 -11.36
C PRO A 67 -25.01 -10.12 -12.83
N GLU A 68 -25.82 -11.15 -13.13
CA GLU A 68 -26.20 -11.55 -14.49
C GLU A 68 -27.23 -10.62 -15.14
N GLU A 69 -28.04 -9.90 -14.36
CA GLU A 69 -29.00 -8.90 -14.84
C GLU A 69 -28.38 -7.51 -15.01
N MET A 70 -27.16 -7.31 -14.50
CA MET A 70 -26.35 -6.16 -14.88
C MET A 70 -25.80 -6.42 -16.28
N GLU A 71 -26.42 -5.83 -17.28
CA GLU A 71 -25.87 -5.75 -18.63
C GLU A 71 -24.59 -4.89 -18.55
N TYR A 72 -23.44 -5.56 -18.43
CA TYR A 72 -22.16 -4.95 -18.75
C TYR A 72 -22.26 -4.47 -20.19
N GLY A 73 -22.09 -3.16 -20.42
CA GLY A 73 -22.20 -2.61 -21.76
C GLY A 73 -21.24 -3.32 -22.71
N GLU A 74 -21.63 -3.56 -23.97
CA GLU A 74 -20.76 -4.17 -24.99
C GLU A 74 -19.43 -3.41 -25.24
N ASP A 75 -19.25 -2.26 -24.57
CA ASP A 75 -18.04 -1.42 -24.55
C ASP A 75 -17.21 -1.59 -23.26
N GLU A 76 -17.48 -2.61 -22.44
CA GLU A 76 -16.49 -3.03 -21.44
C GLU A 76 -15.26 -3.54 -22.18
N PRO A 77 -14.09 -2.88 -22.04
CA PRO A 77 -12.87 -3.43 -22.59
C PRO A 77 -12.68 -4.81 -21.95
N GLU A 78 -12.43 -5.83 -22.78
CA GLU A 78 -11.92 -7.09 -22.24
C GLU A 78 -10.79 -6.74 -21.27
N ASP A 79 -10.82 -7.31 -20.06
CA ASP A 79 -9.75 -7.24 -19.07
C ASP A 79 -8.51 -7.99 -19.62
N ASP A 80 -7.95 -7.49 -20.71
CA ASP A 80 -6.51 -7.39 -20.92
C ASP A 80 -5.98 -6.55 -19.74
N ALA A 81 -5.88 -7.21 -18.60
CA ALA A 81 -5.24 -6.68 -17.41
C ALA A 81 -3.70 -6.67 -17.57
N SER A 82 -3.18 -6.45 -18.78
CA SER A 82 -1.74 -6.28 -19.01
C SER A 82 -1.32 -4.82 -19.13
N ASP A 83 -2.20 -3.87 -19.44
CA ASP A 83 -1.78 -2.51 -19.83
C ASP A 83 -2.43 -1.35 -19.06
N ALA A 84 -3.06 -1.63 -17.92
CA ALA A 84 -3.30 -0.57 -16.93
C ALA A 84 -1.93 -0.10 -16.39
N PRO A 85 -1.70 1.22 -16.20
CA PRO A 85 -0.44 1.73 -15.67
C PRO A 85 -0.25 1.24 -14.23
N ARG A 86 0.33 0.05 -14.10
CA ARG A 86 0.69 -0.54 -12.81
C ARG A 86 1.79 0.31 -12.21
N ALA A 87 1.62 0.67 -10.94
CA ALA A 87 2.65 1.38 -10.20
C ALA A 87 3.98 0.63 -10.35
N SER A 88 4.97 1.30 -10.93
CA SER A 88 6.32 0.77 -11.05
C SER A 88 6.97 0.77 -9.67
N GLY A 89 7.51 -0.36 -9.24
CA GLY A 89 8.20 -0.48 -7.98
C GLY A 89 8.73 -1.89 -7.77
N SER A 90 9.47 -2.08 -6.68
CA SER A 90 9.91 -3.41 -6.25
C SER A 90 8.80 -4.09 -5.44
N SER A 91 8.59 -5.37 -5.69
CA SER A 91 7.69 -6.21 -4.90
C SER A 91 8.24 -6.47 -3.49
N PHE A 92 7.37 -6.88 -2.57
CA PHE A 92 7.80 -7.15 -1.18
C PHE A 92 8.85 -8.27 -1.09
N ASP A 93 8.71 -9.32 -1.89
CA ASP A 93 9.68 -10.42 -1.93
C ASP A 93 11.04 -9.95 -2.45
N GLU A 94 11.08 -9.08 -3.46
CA GLU A 94 12.33 -8.50 -3.96
C GLU A 94 13.02 -7.63 -2.91
N ILE A 95 12.24 -6.92 -2.10
CA ILE A 95 12.75 -6.11 -0.99
C ILE A 95 13.30 -7.02 0.12
N ASP A 96 12.59 -8.08 0.50
CA ASP A 96 13.06 -9.03 1.51
C ASP A 96 14.35 -9.74 1.06
N ASP A 97 14.40 -10.19 -0.20
CA ASP A 97 15.60 -10.78 -0.80
C ASP A 97 16.76 -9.78 -0.82
N ALA A 98 16.51 -8.50 -1.11
CA ALA A 98 17.52 -7.45 -1.03
C ALA A 98 18.05 -7.26 0.40
N VAL A 99 17.18 -7.31 1.42
CA VAL A 99 17.59 -7.23 2.82
C VAL A 99 18.41 -8.46 3.22
N ARG A 100 17.98 -9.65 2.80
CA ARG A 100 18.68 -10.91 3.09
C ARG A 100 20.06 -10.94 2.46
N THR A 101 20.19 -10.46 1.23
CA THR A 101 21.47 -10.34 0.53
C THR A 101 22.37 -9.28 1.16
N ALA A 102 21.85 -8.15 1.64
CA ALA A 102 22.63 -7.18 2.42
C ALA A 102 23.17 -7.77 3.73
N LYS A 103 22.42 -8.68 4.37
CA LYS A 103 22.87 -9.41 5.56
C LYS A 103 23.94 -10.48 5.25
N ASN A 104 23.99 -11.00 4.03
CA ASN A 104 24.90 -12.05 3.62
C ASN A 104 26.13 -11.52 2.84
N PRO A 105 27.33 -11.43 3.47
CA PRO A 105 28.53 -10.93 2.80
C PRO A 105 29.05 -11.86 1.69
N GLU A 106 28.56 -13.09 1.60
CA GLU A 106 28.92 -14.09 0.58
C GLU A 106 27.86 -14.23 -0.52
N ALA A 107 26.88 -13.31 -0.58
CA ALA A 107 25.87 -13.31 -1.65
C ALA A 107 26.52 -13.24 -3.04
N THR A 108 25.89 -13.88 -4.02
CA THR A 108 26.40 -13.93 -5.39
C THR A 108 26.39 -12.55 -6.03
N ARG A 109 27.23 -12.34 -7.07
CA ARG A 109 27.32 -11.03 -7.76
C ARG A 109 25.97 -10.59 -8.34
N THR A 110 25.20 -11.52 -8.89
CA THR A 110 23.88 -11.27 -9.48
C THR A 110 22.86 -10.85 -8.42
N GLU A 111 22.85 -11.50 -7.27
CA GLU A 111 22.01 -11.14 -6.12
C GLU A 111 22.35 -9.75 -5.59
N ARG A 112 23.64 -9.43 -5.44
CA ARG A 112 24.08 -8.09 -5.03
C ARG A 112 23.67 -7.01 -6.01
N GLU A 113 23.72 -7.29 -7.31
CA GLU A 113 23.30 -6.32 -8.33
C GLU A 113 21.78 -6.08 -8.31
N LYS A 114 20.98 -7.13 -8.12
CA LYS A 114 19.53 -7.00 -7.93
C LYS A 114 19.21 -6.21 -6.65
N ALA A 115 19.83 -6.56 -5.54
CA ALA A 115 19.64 -5.87 -4.27
C ALA A 115 20.03 -4.39 -4.36
N ALA A 116 21.16 -4.09 -5.00
CA ALA A 116 21.59 -2.71 -5.21
C ALA A 116 20.61 -1.90 -6.08
N LYS A 117 19.95 -2.53 -7.06
CA LYS A 117 18.87 -1.89 -7.83
C LYS A 117 17.69 -1.57 -6.93
N VAL A 118 17.20 -2.55 -6.16
CA VAL A 118 16.05 -2.37 -5.26
C VAL A 118 16.32 -1.26 -4.24
N PHE A 119 17.50 -1.25 -3.62
CA PHE A 119 17.85 -0.20 -2.66
C PHE A 119 18.00 1.19 -3.27
N ALA A 120 18.48 1.29 -4.52
CA ALA A 120 18.54 2.56 -5.23
C ALA A 120 17.13 3.06 -5.60
N ASP A 121 16.26 2.16 -6.04
CA ASP A 121 14.87 2.50 -6.39
C ASP A 121 14.04 2.89 -5.15
N MET A 122 14.40 2.37 -3.97
CA MET A 122 13.78 2.69 -2.67
C MET A 122 14.35 3.95 -1.99
N GLU A 123 15.43 4.52 -2.51
CA GLU A 123 16.07 5.69 -1.90
C GLU A 123 15.08 6.87 -1.82
N GLY A 124 14.93 7.46 -0.63
CA GLY A 124 13.96 8.53 -0.38
C GLY A 124 12.56 8.06 0.05
N THR A 125 12.37 6.75 0.27
CA THR A 125 11.16 6.23 0.94
C THR A 125 11.35 6.14 2.46
N GLU A 126 10.27 6.29 3.24
CA GLU A 126 10.35 6.14 4.71
C GLU A 126 10.86 4.76 5.16
N LEU A 127 10.57 3.72 4.37
CA LEU A 127 11.03 2.37 4.65
C LEU A 127 12.56 2.28 4.59
N TYR A 128 13.16 2.92 3.57
CA TYR A 128 14.61 2.99 3.44
C TYR A 128 15.26 3.70 4.62
N ASP A 129 14.69 4.85 5.04
CA ASP A 129 15.21 5.60 6.19
C ASP A 129 15.15 4.78 7.48
N LYS A 130 14.02 4.11 7.74
CA LYS A 130 13.88 3.20 8.89
C LYS A 130 14.88 2.04 8.85
N MET A 131 15.20 1.51 7.68
CA MET A 131 16.21 0.46 7.53
C MET A 131 17.63 0.99 7.81
N MET A 132 17.93 2.21 7.39
CA MET A 132 19.21 2.87 7.65
C MET A 132 19.40 3.23 9.13
N GLU A 133 18.34 3.61 9.83
CA GLU A 133 18.37 3.91 11.26
C GLU A 133 18.45 2.65 12.14
N GLY A 134 17.79 1.57 11.73
CA GLY A 134 17.64 0.36 12.55
C GLY A 134 18.95 -0.39 12.83
N SER A 135 19.92 -0.36 11.90
CA SER A 135 21.22 -1.00 12.10
C SER A 135 22.31 -0.30 11.29
N SER A 136 23.33 0.24 11.98
CA SER A 136 24.46 0.91 11.35
C SER A 136 25.28 -0.01 10.45
N GLU A 137 25.40 -1.29 10.78
CA GLU A 137 26.11 -2.26 9.95
C GLU A 137 25.35 -2.53 8.65
N ILE A 138 24.04 -2.74 8.74
CA ILE A 138 23.20 -2.98 7.57
C ILE A 138 23.16 -1.74 6.68
N ALA A 139 23.11 -0.56 7.27
CA ALA A 139 23.13 0.72 6.56
C ALA A 139 24.39 0.90 5.73
N VAL A 140 25.56 0.61 6.33
CA VAL A 140 26.86 0.67 5.63
C VAL A 140 26.89 -0.33 4.47
N ARG A 141 26.35 -1.53 4.65
CA ARG A 141 26.30 -2.55 3.59
C ARG A 141 25.36 -2.17 2.45
N ILE A 142 24.16 -1.68 2.76
CA ILE A 142 23.20 -1.19 1.76
C ILE A 142 23.84 -0.06 0.94
N LYS A 143 24.44 0.93 1.62
CA LYS A 143 25.15 2.02 0.95
C LYS A 143 26.28 1.52 0.06
N GLY A 144 27.06 0.54 0.53
CA GLY A 144 28.12 -0.09 -0.27
C GLY A 144 27.60 -0.81 -1.52
N LEU A 145 26.44 -1.49 -1.44
CA LEU A 145 25.80 -2.12 -2.58
C LEU A 145 25.37 -1.09 -3.64
N ILE A 146 24.73 0.00 -3.20
CA ILE A 146 24.33 1.12 -4.09
C ILE A 146 25.55 1.76 -4.73
N GLU A 147 26.61 2.03 -3.95
CA GLU A 147 27.80 2.70 -4.45
C GLU A 147 28.54 1.86 -5.51
N ILE A 148 28.63 0.53 -5.32
CA ILE A 148 29.19 -0.39 -6.33
C ILE A 148 28.37 -0.36 -7.63
N ARG A 149 27.04 -0.26 -7.53
CA ARG A 149 26.14 -0.16 -8.69
C ARG A 149 26.31 1.16 -9.43
N LEU A 150 26.48 2.27 -8.71
CA LEU A 150 26.66 3.61 -9.28
C LEU A 150 28.03 3.77 -9.96
N LYS A 151 29.05 3.04 -9.49
CA LYS A 151 30.42 3.03 -10.03
C LYS A 151 30.58 2.27 -11.35
N LYS A 152 29.51 2.12 -12.14
CA LYS A 152 29.66 1.75 -13.55
C LYS A 152 30.68 2.71 -14.19
N PRO A 153 31.61 2.21 -15.03
CA PRO A 153 32.53 3.10 -15.71
C PRO A 153 31.68 4.07 -16.53
N LYS A 154 31.78 5.37 -16.20
CA LYS A 154 31.30 6.41 -17.10
C LYS A 154 32.07 6.14 -18.40
N LYS A 155 31.38 5.69 -19.44
CA LYS A 155 31.97 5.63 -20.77
C LYS A 155 32.21 7.10 -21.11
N GLU A 156 33.45 7.55 -20.94
CA GLU A 156 33.80 8.93 -21.24
C GLU A 156 33.42 9.15 -22.71
N PHE A 157 32.59 10.17 -22.95
CA PHE A 157 32.22 10.57 -24.29
C PHE A 157 33.45 11.20 -24.94
N VAL A 158 34.35 10.36 -25.43
CA VAL A 158 35.54 10.76 -26.17
C VAL A 158 35.13 10.80 -27.63
N VAL A 159 35.02 11.99 -28.21
CA VAL A 159 34.85 12.14 -29.66
C VAL A 159 36.23 11.96 -30.30
N PRO A 160 36.44 10.97 -31.17
CA PRO A 160 37.70 10.83 -31.91
C PRO A 160 37.94 12.04 -32.81
N ASP A 161 39.19 12.46 -32.97
CA ASP A 161 39.57 13.60 -33.82
C ASP A 161 39.30 13.33 -35.32
N ASN A 162 39.28 12.05 -35.72
CA ASN A 162 39.01 11.61 -37.09
C ASN A 162 37.61 11.00 -37.23
N ILE A 163 36.85 11.45 -38.23
CA ILE A 163 35.48 10.97 -38.49
C ILE A 163 35.42 9.48 -38.88
N GLU A 164 36.50 8.93 -39.43
CA GLU A 164 36.61 7.52 -39.80
C GLU A 164 36.69 6.59 -38.57
N GLU A 165 37.11 7.12 -37.41
CA GLU A 165 37.17 6.40 -36.14
C GLU A 165 35.89 6.59 -35.30
N PHE A 166 34.98 7.48 -35.73
CA PHE A 166 33.72 7.72 -35.06
C PHE A 166 32.68 6.66 -35.44
N ASP A 167 32.39 5.75 -34.51
CA ASP A 167 31.28 4.78 -34.63
C ASP A 167 30.16 5.12 -33.63
N ILE A 168 28.99 5.47 -34.15
CA ILE A 168 27.78 5.78 -33.36
C ILE A 168 27.36 4.63 -32.45
N ARG A 169 27.68 3.38 -32.80
CA ARG A 169 27.35 2.20 -32.00
C ARG A 169 28.16 2.15 -30.70
N ASN A 170 29.22 2.93 -30.58
CA ASN A 170 29.94 3.07 -29.34
C ASN A 170 29.22 3.95 -28.30
N TYR A 171 28.14 4.64 -28.68
CA TYR A 171 27.44 5.62 -27.83
C TYR A 171 25.93 5.34 -27.66
N VAL A 172 25.44 4.16 -28.06
CA VAL A 172 24.08 3.66 -27.81
C VAL A 172 24.16 2.49 -26.84
#